data_AF-A0A1C6HXC8-F1
#
_entry.id   AF-A0A1C6HXC8-F1
#
_cell.length_a   1.000
_cell.length_b   1.000
_cell.length_c   1.000
_cell.angle_alpha   90.00
_cell.angle_beta   90.00
_cell.angle_gamma   90.00
#
_symmetry.space_group_name_H-M   'P 1'
#
loop_
_entity.id
_entity.type
_entity.pdbx_description
1 polymer ?
#
loop_
_entity_poly.entity_id
_entity_poly.type
_entity_poly.pdbx_seq_one_letter_code
_entity_poly.pdbx_strand_id
1 'polypeptide(L)' 'MEMISAIVYQLTRNLTPEQIKEGGFDTYFVDHTTGIYPQFASGTPWSAMTFQSKGDPITDLFEDMAADGAII' A
#
# COMPACT_ATOMS: atom_id res chain seq x y z
N MET A 1 -5.03 -7.38 -2.44
CA MET A 1 -3.63 -7.11 -2.86
C MET A 1 -3.48 -7.26 -4.37
N GLU A 2 -3.80 -8.41 -4.94
CA GLU A 2 -3.69 -8.70 -6.38
C GLU A 2 -4.21 -7.59 -7.32
N MET A 3 -5.47 -7.15 -7.16
CA MET A 3 -6.06 -6.10 -8.02
C MET A 3 -5.35 -4.76 -7.90
N ILE A 4 -5.05 -4.30 -6.68
CA ILE A 4 -4.39 -3.01 -6.45
C ILE A 4 -2.95 -3.05 -6.97
N SER A 5 -2.22 -4.13 -6.68
CA SER A 5 -0.86 -4.34 -7.21
C SER A 5 -0.84 -4.37 -8.74
N ALA A 6 -1.83 -4.99 -9.38
CA ALA A 6 -1.96 -5.00 -10.83
C ALA A 6 -2.24 -3.61 -11.41
N ILE A 7 -3.09 -2.80 -10.75
CA ILE A 7 -3.35 -1.41 -11.15
C ILE A 7 -2.05 -0.60 -11.05
N VAL A 8 -1.35 -0.67 -9.90
CA VAL A 8 -0.08 0.05 -9.72
C VAL A 8 0.92 -0.35 -10.80
N TYR A 9 1.08 -1.65 -11.05
CA TYR A 9 1.97 -2.13 -12.12
C TYR A 9 1.57 -1.63 -13.51
N GLN A 10 0.27 -1.59 -13.84
CA GLN A 10 -0.21 -1.07 -15.12
C GLN A 10 0.03 0.43 -15.30
N LEU A 11 0.02 1.19 -14.21
CA LEU A 11 0.31 2.63 -14.21
C LEU A 11 1.82 2.92 -14.26
N THR A 12 2.65 2.04 -13.70
CA THR A 12 4.10 2.25 -13.61
C THR A 12 4.92 1.54 -14.69
N ARG A 13 4.33 0.59 -15.43
CA ARG A 13 4.99 -0.07 -16.56
C ARG A 13 5.37 0.95 -17.63
N ASN A 14 6.63 0.89 -18.07
CA ASN A 14 7.21 1.73 -19.14
C ASN A 14 7.41 3.22 -18.81
N LEU A 15 7.37 3.63 -17.54
CA LEU A 15 7.79 4.98 -17.17
C LEU A 15 9.29 5.19 -17.44
N THR A 16 9.65 6.37 -17.96
CA THR A 16 11.06 6.76 -18.07
C THR A 16 11.59 7.22 -16.70
N PRO A 17 12.93 7.19 -16.48
CA PRO A 17 13.53 7.68 -15.25
C PRO A 17 13.15 9.12 -14.89
N GLU A 18 12.99 9.99 -15.88
CA GLU A 18 12.53 11.38 -15.69
C GLU A 18 11.10 11.43 -15.17
N GLN A 19 10.18 10.63 -15.72
CA GLN A 19 8.78 10.57 -15.27
C GLN A 19 8.63 10.02 -13.85
N ILE A 20 9.49 9.07 -13.45
CA ILE A 20 9.53 8.53 -12.09
C ILE A 20 9.93 9.63 -11.09
N LYS A 21 10.92 10.47 -11.45
CA LYS A 21 11.35 11.59 -10.61
C LYS A 21 10.30 12.68 -10.51
N GLU A 22 9.68 13.08 -11.63
CA GLU A 22 8.60 14.07 -11.62
C GLU A 22 7.38 13.59 -10.81
N GLY A 23 7.11 12.29 -10.84
CA GLY A 23 6.01 11.66 -10.09
C GLY A 23 6.28 11.46 -8.59
N GLY A 24 7.48 11.79 -8.07
CA GLY A 24 7.83 11.58 -6.67
C GLY A 24 7.98 10.10 -6.28
N PHE A 25 8.18 9.21 -7.26
CA PHE A 25 8.38 7.76 -7.05
C PHE A 25 9.86 7.37 -6.99
N ASP A 26 10.78 8.34 -6.97
CA ASP A 26 12.22 8.12 -7.02
C ASP A 26 12.74 7.23 -5.89
N THR A 27 12.34 7.51 -4.65
CA THR A 27 12.73 6.73 -3.46
C THR A 27 12.19 5.29 -3.53
N TYR A 28 10.92 5.11 -3.90
CA TYR A 28 10.31 3.80 -4.09
C TYR A 28 11.03 2.98 -5.19
N PHE A 29 11.34 3.64 -6.31
CA PHE A 29 11.94 3.00 -7.48
C PHE A 29 13.42 2.65 -7.29
N VAL A 30 14.16 3.40 -6.45
CA VAL A 30 15.53 3.03 -6.09
C VAL A 30 15.55 1.72 -5.31
N ASP A 31 14.63 1.55 -4.35
CA ASP A 31 14.62 0.37 -3.48
C ASP A 31 13.96 -0.85 -4.13
N HIS A 32 12.94 -0.65 -4.98
CA HIS A 32 12.11 -1.74 -5.50
C HIS A 32 11.92 -1.72 -7.03
N THR A 33 12.51 -0.76 -7.75
CA THR A 33 12.38 -0.60 -9.21
C THR A 33 10.89 -0.53 -9.62
N THR A 34 10.45 -1.21 -10.68
CA THR A 34 9.05 -1.42 -11.05
C THR A 34 8.36 -2.55 -10.27
N GLY A 35 9.05 -3.17 -9.32
CA GLY A 35 8.49 -4.23 -8.48
C GLY A 35 7.47 -3.68 -7.48
N ILE A 36 6.41 -4.45 -7.22
CA ILE A 36 5.40 -4.06 -6.23
C ILE A 36 5.82 -4.54 -4.85
N TYR A 37 6.17 -3.59 -3.98
CA TYR A 37 6.40 -3.79 -2.57
C TYR A 37 5.27 -3.16 -1.73
N PRO A 38 4.60 -3.92 -0.85
CA PRO A 38 3.55 -3.41 0.03
C PRO A 38 4.13 -2.48 1.11
N GLN A 39 3.87 -1.19 0.96
CA GLN A 39 4.22 -0.15 1.93
C GLN A 39 3.17 0.95 1.93
N PHE A 40 3.07 1.67 3.05
CA PHE A 40 2.24 2.86 3.16
C PHE A 40 2.85 4.01 2.33
N ALA A 41 2.05 5.02 1.99
CA ALA A 41 2.54 6.21 1.26
C ALA A 41 3.68 6.96 2.02
N SER A 42 3.79 6.74 3.33
CA SER A 42 4.90 7.25 4.17
C SER A 42 6.21 6.48 4.01
N GLY A 43 6.25 5.42 3.20
CA GLY A 43 7.41 4.54 3.04
C GLY A 43 7.53 3.44 4.11
N THR A 44 6.60 3.37 5.06
CA THR A 44 6.64 2.34 6.11
C THR A 44 6.20 0.98 5.54
N PRO A 45 6.98 -0.09 5.70
CA PRO A 45 6.59 -1.42 5.27
C PRO A 45 5.30 -1.89 5.93
N TRP A 46 4.48 -2.62 5.18
CA TRP A 46 3.35 -3.31 5.77
C TRP A 46 3.82 -4.37 6.79
N SER A 47 3.08 -4.53 7.89
CA SER A 47 3.36 -5.57 8.89
C SER A 47 2.08 -6.09 9.53
N ALA A 48 2.13 -7.30 10.08
CA ALA A 48 1.00 -7.90 10.81
C ALA A 48 0.57 -7.09 12.04
N MET A 49 1.40 -6.16 12.54
CA MET A 49 1.04 -5.26 13.65
C MET A 49 -0.12 -4.33 13.32
N THR A 50 -0.44 -4.14 12.04
CA THR A 50 -1.58 -3.32 11.62
C THR A 50 -2.90 -4.07 11.59
N PHE A 51 -2.90 -5.39 11.84
CA PHE A 51 -4.14 -6.13 12.08
C PHE A 51 -4.54 -6.04 13.55
N GLN A 52 -5.83 -5.86 13.80
CA GLN A 52 -6.42 -6.12 15.09
C GLN A 52 -7.30 -7.37 14.99
N SER A 53 -7.17 -8.23 15.99
CA SER A 53 -7.98 -9.45 16.15
C SER A 53 -7.95 -9.81 17.62
N LYS A 54 -9.05 -9.52 18.32
CA LYS A 54 -9.18 -9.74 19.77
C LYS A 54 -9.89 -11.05 20.07
N GLY A 55 -10.61 -11.61 19.10
CA GLY A 55 -11.36 -12.85 19.24
C GLY A 55 -12.72 -12.67 19.94
N ASP A 56 -13.09 -11.42 20.24
CA ASP A 56 -14.43 -11.03 20.65
C ASP A 56 -15.17 -10.50 19.40
N PRO A 57 -16.27 -11.12 18.95
CA PRO A 57 -16.95 -10.71 17.73
C PRO A 57 -17.48 -9.27 17.74
N ILE A 58 -17.86 -8.72 18.90
CA ILE A 58 -18.30 -7.31 18.97
C ILE A 58 -17.10 -6.40 18.78
N THR A 59 -16.01 -6.67 19.49
CA THR A 59 -14.79 -5.84 19.36
C THR A 59 -14.23 -5.90 17.95
N ASP A 60 -14.16 -7.08 17.34
CA ASP A 60 -13.64 -7.26 15.99
C ASP A 60 -14.54 -6.53 14.96
N LEU A 61 -15.87 -6.51 15.12
CA LEU A 61 -16.77 -5.74 14.24
C LEU A 61 -16.57 -4.22 14.36
N PHE A 62 -16.32 -3.71 15.57
CA PHE A 62 -16.02 -2.28 15.75
C PHE A 62 -14.68 -1.90 15.12
N GLU A 63 -13.68 -2.78 15.22
CA GLU A 63 -12.37 -2.61 14.56
C GLU A 63 -12.51 -2.65 13.03
N ASP A 64 -13.28 -3.59 12.48
CA ASP A 64 -13.56 -3.67 11.03
C ASP A 64 -14.28 -2.41 10.52
N MET A 65 -15.33 -1.96 11.22
CA MET A 65 -16.05 -0.74 10.84
C MET A 65 -15.17 0.51 10.92
N ALA A 66 -14.27 0.59 11.91
CA ALA A 66 -13.32 1.68 12.02
C ALA A 66 -12.27 1.63 10.89
N ALA A 67 -11.81 0.44 10.51
CA ALA A 67 -10.87 0.25 9.41
C ALA A 67 -11.50 0.67 8.07
N ASP A 68 -12.73 0.25 7.78
CA ASP A 68 -13.45 0.66 6.57
C ASP A 68 -13.75 2.18 6.56
N GLY A 69 -14.13 2.73 7.71
CA GLY A 69 -14.41 4.17 7.85
C GLY A 69 -13.17 5.07 7.70
N ALA A 70 -11.96 4.52 7.84
CA ALA A 70 -10.71 5.26 7.70
C ALA A 70 -10.21 5.37 6.25
N ILE A 71 -10.86 4.73 5.26
CA ILE A 71 -10.43 4.68 3.85
C ILE A 71 -10.79 5.98 3.07
N ILE A 72 -10.75 7.16 3.70
CA ILE A 72 -11.04 8.46 3.03
C ILE A 72 -9.77 9.07 2.44
#